data_AF-A0A971XEG6-F1
#
_entry.id   AF-A0A971XEG6-F1
#
_cell.length_a   1.000
_cell.length_b   1.000
_cell.length_c   1.000
_cell.angle_alpha   90.00
_cell.angle_beta   90.00
_cell.angle_gamma   90.00
#
_symmetry.space_group_name_H-M   'P 1'
#
loop_
_entity.id
_entity.type
_entity.pdbx_description
1 polymer ?
#
loop_
_entity_poly.entity_id
_entity_poly.type
_entity_poly.pdbx_seq_one_letter_code
_entity_poly.pdbx_strand_id
1 'polypeptide(L)'
;MVKNKYSLFERISNIDNKKLAIFLFLIATILYLPTITFDYALDDGLVIHENKFTQQGLKGVKDIFTHDSFVGYFGEDVKYVAGGRYRPFTQFIFAIQKELFGFHPWIGHLTNILSYALLMV
;
A
#
# COMPACT_ATOMS: atom_id res chain seq x y z
N MET A 1 -47.99 21.86 -9.99
CA MET A 1 -46.57 22.09 -9.66
C MET A 1 -45.78 20.86 -10.09
N VAL A 2 -45.16 20.89 -11.27
CA VAL A 2 -44.43 19.73 -11.81
C VAL A 2 -43.07 19.67 -11.12
N LYS A 3 -42.85 18.67 -10.25
CA LYS A 3 -41.51 18.41 -9.70
C LYS A 3 -40.65 17.90 -10.85
N ASN A 4 -39.74 18.73 -11.35
CA ASN A 4 -38.67 18.30 -12.25
C ASN A 4 -37.90 17.17 -11.55
N LYS A 5 -38.20 15.92 -11.91
CA LYS A 5 -37.46 14.76 -11.42
C LYS A 5 -36.18 14.69 -12.24
N TYR A 6 -35.13 15.33 -11.74
CA TYR A 6 -33.78 15.03 -12.22
C TYR A 6 -33.57 13.51 -12.20
N SER A 7 -33.09 12.99 -13.33
CA SER A 7 -32.61 11.62 -13.44
C SER A 7 -31.46 11.38 -12.45
N LEU A 8 -31.18 10.12 -12.13
CA LEU A 8 -30.08 9.78 -11.23
C LEU A 8 -28.74 10.35 -11.73
N PHE A 9 -28.50 10.26 -13.04
CA PHE A 9 -27.29 10.79 -13.69
C PHE A 9 -27.17 12.30 -13.54
N GLU A 10 -28.26 13.05 -13.75
CA GLU A 10 -28.25 14.51 -13.56
C GLU A 10 -28.03 14.90 -12.10
N ARG A 11 -28.53 14.11 -11.15
CA ARG A 11 -28.27 14.36 -9.73
C ARG A 11 -26.79 14.19 -9.40
N ILE A 12 -26.18 13.11 -9.89
CA ILE A 12 -24.77 12.80 -9.65
C ILE A 12 -23.87 13.83 -10.34
N SER A 13 -24.17 14.19 -11.60
CA SER A 13 -23.37 15.15 -12.36
C SER A 13 -23.41 16.57 -11.77
N ASN A 14 -24.44 16.89 -10.98
CA ASN A 14 -24.58 18.18 -10.31
C ASN A 14 -24.00 18.20 -8.89
N ILE A 15 -23.37 17.11 -8.42
CA ILE A 15 -22.68 17.10 -7.12
C ILE A 15 -21.39 17.91 -7.23
N ASP A 16 -21.13 18.74 -6.22
CA ASP A 16 -19.87 19.47 -6.09
C ASP A 16 -18.67 18.51 -6.02
N ASN A 17 -17.62 18.78 -6.81
CA ASN A 17 -16.45 17.90 -6.93
C ASN A 17 -15.78 17.63 -5.57
N LYS A 18 -15.75 18.59 -4.64
CA LYS A 18 -15.16 18.34 -3.31
C LYS A 18 -16.02 17.36 -2.51
N LYS A 19 -17.35 17.49 -2.59
CA LYS A 19 -18.27 16.52 -1.95
C LYS A 19 -18.12 15.13 -2.57
N LEU A 20 -17.99 15.04 -3.89
CA LEU A 20 -17.75 13.78 -4.58
C LEU A 20 -16.41 13.16 -4.18
N ALA A 21 -15.33 13.94 -4.12
CA ALA A 21 -14.02 13.49 -3.67
C ALA A 21 -14.07 12.97 -2.22
N ILE A 22 -14.65 13.73 -1.28
CA ILE A 22 -14.81 13.29 0.12
C ILE A 22 -15.61 11.98 0.18
N PHE A 23 -16.68 11.87 -0.60
CA PHE A 23 -17.47 10.64 -0.66
C PHE A 23 -16.67 9.43 -1.16
N LEU A 24 -15.89 9.59 -2.24
CA LEU A 24 -15.04 8.52 -2.79
C LEU A 24 -13.94 8.13 -1.81
N PHE A 25 -13.28 9.10 -1.17
CA PHE A 25 -12.28 8.86 -0.13
C PHE A 25 -12.86 8.05 1.05
N LEU A 26 -14.05 8.43 1.54
CA LEU A 26 -14.71 7.74 2.64
C LEU A 26 -15.11 6.32 2.27
N ILE A 27 -15.68 6.11 1.08
CA ILE A 27 -16.04 4.76 0.61
C ILE A 27 -14.81 3.87 0.51
N ALA A 28 -13.74 4.35 -0.12
CA ALA A 28 -12.49 3.60 -0.25
C ALA A 28 -11.92 3.25 1.13
N THR A 29 -11.92 4.20 2.07
CA THR A 29 -11.43 3.98 3.44
C THR A 29 -12.27 2.93 4.18
N ILE A 30 -13.61 3.07 4.18
CA ILE A 30 -14.52 2.18 4.90
C ILE A 30 -14.45 0.75 4.36
N LEU A 31 -14.33 0.59 3.04
CA LEU A 31 -14.26 -0.72 2.41
C LEU A 31 -13.05 -1.54 2.88
N TYR A 32 -11.89 -0.88 3.05
CA TYR A 32 -10.65 -1.54 3.44
C TYR A 32 -10.32 -1.42 4.94
N LEU A 33 -11.06 -0.63 5.71
CA LEU A 33 -10.85 -0.47 7.15
C LEU A 33 -10.76 -1.80 7.92
N PRO A 34 -11.56 -2.85 7.64
CA PRO A 34 -11.44 -4.13 8.35
C PRO A 34 -10.06 -4.78 8.21
N THR A 35 -9.30 -4.48 7.14
CA THR A 35 -7.97 -5.05 6.94
C THR A 35 -6.94 -4.57 7.95
N ILE A 36 -7.21 -3.47 8.69
CA ILE A 36 -6.29 -2.92 9.68
C ILE A 36 -5.98 -3.88 10.83
N THR A 37 -6.86 -4.86 11.09
CA THR A 37 -6.69 -5.89 12.13
C THR A 37 -6.12 -7.20 11.60
N PHE A 38 -5.77 -7.28 10.32
CA PHE A 38 -5.17 -8.48 9.76
C PHE A 38 -3.67 -8.53 10.09
N ASP A 39 -3.16 -9.75 10.21
CA ASP A 39 -1.74 -10.02 10.39
C ASP A 39 -1.02 -10.09 9.03
N TYR A 40 0.31 -10.14 9.09
CA TYR A 40 1.13 -10.44 7.92
C TYR A 40 0.72 -11.78 7.28
N ALA A 41 0.69 -11.79 5.96
CA ALA A 41 0.44 -12.97 5.14
C ALA A 41 1.74 -13.72 4.81
N LEU A 42 1.61 -14.91 4.23
CA LEU A 42 2.74 -15.81 3.95
C LEU A 42 3.91 -15.13 3.21
N ASP A 43 3.61 -14.38 2.15
CA ASP A 43 4.65 -13.73 1.33
C ASP A 43 5.27 -12.48 1.99
N ASP A 44 4.65 -11.94 3.05
CA ASP A 44 5.16 -10.74 3.74
C ASP A 44 6.48 -11.04 4.46
N GLY A 45 6.70 -12.28 4.90
CA GLY A 45 7.99 -12.70 5.47
C GLY A 45 9.14 -12.46 4.48
N LEU A 46 8.92 -12.77 3.20
CA LEU A 46 9.94 -12.71 2.15
C LEU A 46 10.46 -11.30 1.89
N VAL A 47 9.65 -10.26 2.13
CA VAL A 47 9.96 -8.87 1.77
C VAL A 47 9.91 -7.88 2.94
N ILE A 48 9.20 -8.19 4.01
CA ILE A 48 8.97 -7.29 5.14
C ILE A 48 9.82 -7.69 6.35
N HIS A 49 9.38 -8.70 7.10
CA HIS A 49 9.88 -8.92 8.47
C HIS A 49 10.97 -9.98 8.57
N GLU A 50 11.18 -10.84 7.57
CA GLU A 50 12.31 -11.79 7.52
C GLU A 50 13.38 -11.39 6.50
N ASN A 51 13.17 -10.30 5.77
CA ASN A 51 14.12 -9.78 4.78
C ASN A 51 15.18 -8.90 5.45
N LYS A 52 16.46 -9.30 5.39
CA LYS A 52 17.58 -8.56 6.00
C LYS A 52 17.69 -7.12 5.53
N PHE A 53 17.42 -6.84 4.26
CA PHE A 53 17.51 -5.48 3.73
C PHE A 53 16.43 -4.58 4.33
N THR A 54 15.21 -5.10 4.49
CA THR A 54 14.10 -4.37 5.14
C THR A 54 14.34 -4.19 6.64
N GLN A 55 14.85 -5.23 7.33
CA GLN A 55 15.19 -5.15 8.76
C GLN A 55 16.27 -4.11 9.08
N GLN A 56 17.14 -3.78 8.12
CA GLN A 56 18.16 -2.74 8.28
C GLN A 56 17.60 -1.31 8.24
N GLY A 57 16.31 -1.13 7.93
CA GLY A 57 15.68 0.19 7.83
C GLY A 57 16.39 1.07 6.80
N LEU A 58 16.67 2.33 7.15
CA LEU A 58 17.33 3.27 6.22
C LEU A 58 18.76 2.85 5.82
N LYS A 59 19.43 1.98 6.59
CA LYS A 59 20.75 1.47 6.22
C LYS A 59 20.70 0.48 5.06
N GLY A 60 19.57 -0.21 4.86
CA GLY A 60 19.38 -1.20 3.80
C GLY A 60 19.01 -0.61 2.43
N VAL A 61 18.84 0.71 2.33
CA VAL A 61 18.35 1.38 1.10
C VAL A 61 19.21 1.04 -0.11
N LYS A 62 20.54 1.07 0.02
CA LYS A 62 21.43 0.74 -1.11
C LYS A 62 21.14 -0.67 -1.62
N ASP A 63 21.00 -1.65 -0.73
CA ASP A 63 20.78 -3.04 -1.09
C ASP A 63 19.40 -3.25 -1.72
N ILE A 64 18.35 -2.60 -1.17
CA ILE A 64 16.98 -2.62 -1.71
C ILE A 64 16.94 -2.16 -3.17
N PHE A 65 17.70 -1.13 -3.52
CA PHE A 65 17.66 -0.55 -4.88
C PHE A 65 18.59 -1.25 -5.88
N THR A 66 19.48 -2.14 -5.44
CA THR A 66 20.53 -2.76 -6.27
C THR A 66 20.39 -4.27 -6.44
N HIS A 67 19.52 -4.93 -5.68
CA HIS A 67 19.33 -6.38 -5.71
C HIS A 67 17.88 -6.79 -6.00
N ASP A 68 17.67 -8.08 -6.28
CA ASP A 68 16.34 -8.70 -6.30
C ASP A 68 15.68 -8.60 -4.91
N SER A 69 14.37 -8.37 -4.87
CA SER A 69 13.62 -8.16 -3.62
C SER A 69 13.78 -9.33 -2.62
N PHE A 70 14.05 -10.56 -3.08
CA PHE A 70 14.15 -11.72 -2.21
C PHE A 70 15.58 -12.04 -1.75
N VAL A 71 16.63 -11.35 -2.26
CA VAL A 71 18.02 -11.62 -1.84
C VAL A 71 18.19 -11.44 -0.33
N GLY A 72 17.56 -10.43 0.26
CA GLY A 72 17.63 -10.20 1.70
C GLY A 72 17.01 -11.31 2.54
N TYR A 73 16.12 -12.13 1.97
CA TYR A 73 15.53 -13.30 2.61
C TYR A 73 16.39 -14.55 2.44
N PHE A 74 16.73 -14.90 1.20
CA PHE A 74 17.49 -16.11 0.89
C PHE A 74 18.98 -16.00 1.25
N GLY A 75 19.53 -14.79 1.30
CA GLY A 75 20.96 -14.55 1.51
C GLY A 75 21.83 -14.78 0.27
N GLU A 76 21.23 -15.13 -0.86
CA GLU A 76 21.87 -15.34 -2.16
C GLU A 76 21.06 -14.68 -3.27
N ASP A 77 21.74 -14.18 -4.30
CA ASP A 77 21.11 -13.57 -5.48
C ASP A 77 20.64 -14.67 -6.43
N VAL A 78 19.49 -15.27 -6.11
CA VAL A 78 18.89 -16.34 -6.92
C VAL A 78 17.76 -15.81 -7.79
N LYS A 79 18.03 -15.74 -9.09
CA LYS A 79 17.07 -15.32 -10.10
C LYS A 79 16.19 -16.50 -10.51
N TYR A 80 15.23 -16.83 -9.65
CA TYR A 80 14.23 -17.90 -9.91
C TYR A 80 13.27 -17.60 -11.08
N VAL A 81 13.23 -16.34 -11.54
CA VAL A 81 12.37 -15.89 -12.65
C VAL A 81 13.19 -15.03 -13.61
N ALA A 82 12.83 -15.08 -14.90
CA ALA A 82 13.46 -14.24 -15.91
C ALA A 82 13.31 -12.74 -15.54
N GLY A 83 14.43 -12.02 -15.50
CA GLY A 83 14.46 -10.60 -15.12
C GLY A 83 14.46 -10.31 -13.62
N GLY A 84 14.28 -11.31 -12.74
CA GLY A 84 14.20 -11.12 -11.29
C GLY A 84 12.92 -10.38 -10.83
N ARG A 85 12.86 -10.09 -9.53
CA ARG A 85 11.79 -9.40 -8.82
C ARG A 85 12.30 -8.04 -8.37
N TYR A 86 12.25 -7.05 -9.25
CA TYR A 86 12.68 -5.69 -8.94
C TYR A 86 11.51 -4.82 -8.48
N ARG A 87 11.33 -4.66 -7.14
CA ARG A 87 10.28 -3.81 -6.53
C ARG A 87 10.84 -2.93 -5.40
N PRO A 88 11.88 -2.12 -5.68
CA PRO A 88 12.66 -1.45 -4.64
C PRO A 88 11.84 -0.42 -3.86
N PHE A 89 10.93 0.31 -4.52
CA PHE A 89 10.21 1.39 -3.85
C PHE A 89 9.22 0.87 -2.79
N THR A 90 8.50 -0.22 -3.10
CA THR A 90 7.62 -0.87 -2.12
C THR A 90 8.41 -1.37 -0.91
N GLN A 91 9.52 -2.05 -1.15
CA GLN A 91 10.38 -2.55 -0.07
C GLN A 91 11.04 -1.41 0.73
N PHE A 92 11.38 -0.31 0.07
CA PHE A 92 11.89 0.90 0.72
C PHE A 92 10.86 1.52 1.68
N ILE A 93 9.59 1.57 1.29
CA ILE A 93 8.52 2.01 2.20
C ILE A 93 8.43 1.10 3.44
N PHE A 94 8.55 -0.22 3.26
CA PHE A 94 8.61 -1.15 4.40
C PHE A 94 9.82 -0.91 5.29
N ALA A 95 10.99 -0.58 4.73
CA ALA A 95 12.17 -0.23 5.49
C ALA A 95 12.00 1.07 6.29
N ILE A 96 11.34 2.09 5.71
CA ILE A 96 10.96 3.31 6.44
C ILE A 96 9.99 2.98 7.58
N GLN A 97 8.95 2.20 7.31
CA GLN A 97 7.97 1.80 8.32
C GLN A 97 8.64 1.03 9.47
N LYS A 98 9.55 0.12 9.15
CA LYS A 98 10.37 -0.59 10.13
C LYS A 98 11.22 0.36 10.97
N GLU A 99 11.82 1.38 10.37
CA GLU A 99 12.68 2.33 11.07
C GLU A 99 11.89 3.21 12.04
N LEU A 100 10.69 3.64 11.64
CA LEU A 100 9.86 4.56 12.41
C LEU A 100 8.98 3.86 13.46
N PHE A 101 8.46 2.69 13.12
CA PHE A 101 7.37 2.03 13.87
C PHE A 101 7.66 0.55 14.19
N GLY A 102 8.74 -0.04 13.67
CA GLY A 102 8.97 -1.49 13.78
C GLY A 102 8.03 -2.31 12.90
N PHE A 103 7.90 -3.60 13.20
CA PHE A 103 7.05 -4.52 12.43
C PHE A 103 5.65 -4.61 13.03
N HIS A 104 4.77 -3.75 12.55
CA HIS A 104 3.35 -3.75 12.91
C HIS A 104 2.47 -3.80 11.65
N PRO A 105 1.71 -4.91 11.41
CA PRO A 105 0.89 -5.07 10.21
C PRO A 105 -0.06 -3.89 9.96
N TRP A 106 -0.67 -3.36 11.03
CA TRP A 106 -1.62 -2.26 10.94
C TRP A 106 -1.02 -0.98 10.33
N ILE A 107 0.29 -0.74 10.43
CA ILE A 107 0.99 0.38 9.79
C ILE A 107 0.97 0.22 8.27
N GLY A 108 1.27 -1.00 7.79
CA GLY A 108 1.21 -1.34 6.37
C GLY A 108 -0.21 -1.23 5.83
N HIS A 109 -1.20 -1.80 6.54
CA HIS A 109 -2.61 -1.70 6.17
C HIS A 109 -3.09 -0.25 6.13
N LEU A 110 -2.78 0.56 7.15
CA LEU A 110 -3.13 1.99 7.17
C LEU A 110 -2.50 2.74 5.99
N THR A 111 -1.23 2.47 5.70
CA THR A 111 -0.53 3.09 4.55
C THR A 111 -1.22 2.74 3.23
N ASN A 112 -1.63 1.48 3.05
CA ASN A 112 -2.33 1.04 1.84
C ASN A 112 -3.73 1.67 1.73
N ILE A 113 -4.49 1.70 2.84
CA ILE A 113 -5.83 2.31 2.90
C ILE A 113 -5.75 3.78 2.50
N LEU A 114 -4.85 4.55 3.11
CA LEU A 114 -4.70 5.98 2.82
C LEU A 114 -4.21 6.22 1.39
N SER A 115 -3.23 5.44 0.92
CA SER A 115 -2.72 5.58 -0.45
C SER A 115 -3.80 5.32 -1.50
N TYR A 116 -4.59 4.26 -1.30
CA TYR A 116 -5.69 3.94 -2.21
C TYR A 116 -6.81 4.99 -2.16
N ALA A 117 -7.22 5.43 -0.96
CA ALA A 117 -8.25 6.46 -0.80
C ALA A 117 -7.82 7.81 -1.42
N LEU A 118 -6.53 8.16 -1.36
CA LEU A 118 -5.97 9.36 -1.98
C LEU A 118 -5.86 9.27 -3.51
N LEU A 119 -5.63 8.09 -4.08
CA LEU A 119 -5.59 7.90 -5.55
C LEU A 119 -6.98 7.97 -6.19
N MET A 120 -8.02 7.72 -5.41
CA MET A 120 -9.42 7.73 -5.85
C MET A 120 -10.02 9.14 -6.01
N VAL A 121 -9.35 10.18 -5.52
CA VAL A 121 -9.83 11.58 -5.47
C VAL A 121 -8.98 12.52 -6.30
#